data_AF-A0A9X1GET4-F1
#
_entry.id   AF-A0A9X1GET4-F1
#
_cell.length_a   1.000
_cell.length_b   1.000
_cell.length_c   1.000
_cell.angle_alpha   90.00
_cell.angle_beta   90.00
_cell.angle_gamma   90.00
#
_symmetry.space_group_name_H-M   'P 1'
#
loop_
_entity.id
_entity.type
_entity.pdbx_description
1 polymer ?
#
loop_
_entity_poly.entity_id
_entity_poly.type
_entity_poly.pdbx_seq_one_letter_code
_entity_poly.pdbx_strand_id
1 'polypeptide(L)'
;TFTPMLAIIITGFLTFTVVGPVMRTVGDGLADGLSWLYSTTGAFGLGVFGLFYSPIVITGLHQSFPAIETTLLADVARTGGSFIFPVASMANVAQGAAALAIMLLTKNKKQKSLATTAGVSAMLRITEPAIVGVNVKLKFPFICGMIAAGIASFVSGLFHVLAVAMGPASVIGVIFIAPRSIPSFMIGIV
;
A
#
# COMPACT_ATOMS: atom_id res chain seq x y z
N THR A 1 -22.48 22.71 29.24
CA THR A 1 -22.64 21.35 28.69
C THR A 1 -21.30 20.65 28.72
N PHE A 2 -21.12 19.67 29.62
CA PHE A 2 -19.86 18.92 29.78
C PHE A 2 -19.74 17.71 28.84
N THR A 3 -20.76 17.48 28.01
CA THR A 3 -20.86 16.36 27.08
C THR A 3 -19.62 16.18 26.18
N PRO A 4 -19.03 17.25 25.59
CA PRO A 4 -17.84 17.08 24.75
C PRO A 4 -16.61 16.62 25.57
N MET A 5 -16.46 17.13 26.78
CA MET A 5 -15.34 16.79 27.68
C MET A 5 -15.46 15.34 28.16
N LEU A 6 -16.64 14.94 28.65
CA LEU A 6 -16.89 13.58 29.11
C LEU A 6 -16.78 12.57 27.96
N ALA A 7 -17.24 12.91 26.75
CA ALA A 7 -17.08 12.06 25.58
C ALA A 7 -15.60 11.77 25.30
N ILE A 8 -14.75 12.80 25.24
CA ILE A 8 -13.30 12.62 24.98
C ILE A 8 -12.63 11.80 26.09
N ILE A 9 -12.93 12.08 27.36
CA ILE A 9 -12.30 11.37 28.48
C ILE A 9 -12.70 9.89 28.48
N ILE A 10 -13.99 9.59 28.33
CA ILE A 10 -14.49 8.21 28.36
C ILE A 10 -14.01 7.44 27.12
N THR A 11 -14.12 8.03 25.92
CA THR A 11 -13.67 7.38 24.68
C THR A 11 -12.16 7.21 24.64
N GLY A 12 -11.38 8.20 25.09
CA GLY A 12 -9.93 8.10 25.20
C GLY A 12 -9.51 7.00 26.18
N PHE A 13 -10.14 6.96 27.36
CA PHE A 13 -9.85 5.93 28.37
C PHE A 13 -10.17 4.51 27.86
N LEU A 14 -11.32 4.30 27.24
CA LEU A 14 -11.69 3.03 26.60
C LEU A 14 -10.74 2.67 25.46
N THR A 15 -10.33 3.66 24.66
CA THR A 15 -9.41 3.45 23.54
C THR A 15 -8.07 2.93 24.02
N PHE A 16 -7.45 3.55 25.04
CA PHE A 16 -6.13 3.13 25.50
C PHE A 16 -6.17 1.89 26.39
N THR A 17 -7.23 1.69 27.18
CA THR A 17 -7.31 0.58 28.15
C THR A 17 -7.82 -0.72 27.53
N VAL A 18 -8.73 -0.63 26.56
CA VAL A 18 -9.38 -1.81 25.96
C VAL A 18 -9.00 -1.96 24.50
N VAL A 19 -9.23 -0.92 23.68
CA VAL A 19 -9.01 -1.03 22.22
C VAL A 19 -7.53 -1.19 21.90
N GLY A 20 -6.65 -0.45 22.58
CA GLY A 20 -5.20 -0.49 22.37
C GLY A 20 -4.61 -1.88 22.55
N PRO A 21 -4.79 -2.54 23.71
CA PRO A 21 -4.29 -3.90 23.93
C PRO A 21 -4.88 -4.92 22.95
N VAL A 22 -6.19 -4.84 22.66
CA VAL A 22 -6.84 -5.75 21.70
C VAL A 22 -6.24 -5.57 20.30
N MET A 23 -6.11 -4.33 19.84
CA MET A 23 -5.52 -4.02 18.53
C MET A 23 -4.04 -4.38 18.45
N ARG A 24 -3.32 -4.29 19.57
CA ARG A 24 -1.93 -4.77 19.66
C ARG A 24 -1.86 -6.28 19.46
N THR A 25 -2.66 -7.08 20.17
CA THR A 25 -2.68 -8.54 19.99
C THR A 25 -3.09 -8.95 18.57
N VAL A 26 -4.08 -8.27 17.99
CA VAL A 26 -4.47 -8.48 16.58
C VAL A 26 -3.33 -8.10 15.64
N GLY A 27 -2.66 -6.98 15.90
CA GLY A 27 -1.51 -6.50 15.15
C GLY A 27 -0.32 -7.47 15.21
N ASP A 28 -0.01 -8.00 16.38
CA ASP A 28 1.05 -8.99 16.60
C ASP A 28 0.71 -10.30 15.86
N GLY A 29 -0.51 -10.80 16.01
CA GLY A 29 -0.96 -12.01 15.31
C GLY A 29 -0.99 -11.87 13.79
N LEU A 30 -1.38 -10.69 13.29
CA LEU A 30 -1.33 -10.43 11.85
C LEU A 30 0.10 -10.25 11.37
N ALA A 31 0.97 -9.55 12.11
CA ALA A 31 2.40 -9.42 11.80
C ALA A 31 3.08 -10.80 11.76
N ASP A 32 2.73 -11.70 12.66
CA ASP A 32 3.22 -13.08 12.66
C ASP A 32 2.65 -13.88 11.48
N GLY A 33 1.36 -13.74 11.16
CA GLY A 33 0.75 -14.37 9.98
C GLY A 33 1.34 -13.88 8.66
N LEU A 34 1.64 -12.59 8.57
CA LEU A 34 2.27 -11.95 7.43
C LEU A 34 3.76 -12.33 7.32
N SER A 35 4.47 -12.40 8.44
CA SER A 35 5.85 -12.89 8.50
C SER A 35 5.93 -14.38 8.14
N TRP A 36 4.94 -15.18 8.55
CA TRP A 36 4.81 -16.57 8.14
C TRP A 36 4.51 -16.70 6.65
N LEU A 37 3.61 -15.87 6.11
CA LEU A 37 3.32 -15.83 4.68
C LEU A 37 4.58 -15.48 3.89
N TYR A 38 5.33 -14.48 4.34
CA TYR A 38 6.60 -14.09 3.73
C TYR A 38 7.68 -15.18 3.85
N SER A 39 7.86 -15.81 5.00
CA SER A 39 8.88 -16.85 5.18
C SER A 39 8.51 -18.17 4.48
N THR A 40 7.23 -18.48 4.36
CA THR A 40 6.73 -19.75 3.78
C THR A 40 6.52 -19.66 2.28
N THR A 41 5.96 -18.54 1.79
CA THR A 41 5.61 -18.36 0.37
C THR A 41 6.50 -17.37 -0.37
N GLY A 42 7.32 -16.61 0.36
CA GLY A 42 8.33 -15.71 -0.21
C GLY A 42 7.74 -14.73 -1.21
N ALA A 43 8.37 -14.68 -2.37
CA ALA A 43 7.96 -13.83 -3.48
C ALA A 43 6.52 -14.09 -3.95
N PHE A 44 6.04 -15.34 -3.90
CA PHE A 44 4.71 -15.69 -4.40
C PHE A 44 3.60 -15.05 -3.56
N GLY A 45 3.71 -15.09 -2.23
CA GLY A 45 2.74 -14.44 -1.34
C GLY A 45 2.69 -12.93 -1.53
N LEU A 46 3.84 -12.28 -1.72
CA LEU A 46 3.90 -10.85 -2.02
C LEU A 46 3.31 -10.52 -3.40
N GLY A 47 3.50 -11.39 -4.40
CA GLY A 47 2.87 -11.25 -5.70
C GLY A 47 1.34 -11.31 -5.64
N VAL A 48 0.79 -12.28 -4.90
CA VAL A 48 -0.66 -12.38 -4.66
C VAL A 48 -1.16 -11.16 -3.87
N PHE A 49 -0.43 -10.74 -2.84
CA PHE A 49 -0.80 -9.57 -2.06
C PHE A 49 -0.84 -8.29 -2.92
N GLY A 50 0.17 -8.08 -3.78
CA GLY A 50 0.21 -6.97 -4.73
C GLY A 50 -0.93 -7.01 -5.75
N LEU A 51 -1.29 -8.20 -6.25
CA LEU A 51 -2.40 -8.40 -7.18
C LEU A 51 -3.74 -7.94 -6.57
N PHE A 52 -3.98 -8.29 -5.30
CA PHE A 52 -5.23 -7.96 -4.59
C PHE A 52 -5.20 -6.62 -3.84
N TYR A 53 -4.06 -5.93 -3.79
CA TYR A 53 -3.93 -4.66 -3.07
C TYR A 53 -4.89 -3.60 -3.61
N SER A 54 -4.98 -3.41 -4.93
CA SER A 54 -5.87 -2.39 -5.52
C SER A 54 -7.37 -2.65 -5.23
N PRO A 55 -7.90 -3.90 -5.29
CA PRO A 55 -9.21 -4.21 -4.75
C PRO A 55 -9.42 -3.85 -3.27
N ILE A 56 -8.44 -4.13 -2.40
CA ILE A 56 -8.48 -3.78 -0.97
C ILE A 56 -8.50 -2.26 -0.77
N VAL A 57 -7.84 -1.50 -1.66
CA VAL A 57 -7.91 -0.04 -1.65
C VAL A 57 -9.33 0.46 -1.90
N ILE A 58 -10.05 -0.15 -2.85
CA ILE A 58 -11.44 0.21 -3.16
C ILE A 58 -12.37 -0.01 -1.96
N THR A 59 -12.14 -1.06 -1.17
CA THR A 59 -12.96 -1.34 0.02
C THR A 59 -12.60 -0.49 1.24
N GLY A 60 -11.49 0.26 1.19
CA GLY A 60 -11.01 1.06 2.32
C GLY A 60 -10.26 0.27 3.39
N LEU A 61 -10.22 -1.06 3.31
CA LEU A 61 -9.56 -1.92 4.31
C LEU A 61 -8.05 -1.66 4.44
N HIS A 62 -7.42 -1.12 3.40
CA HIS A 62 -6.00 -0.75 3.41
C HIS A 62 -5.64 0.29 4.49
N GLN A 63 -6.61 1.04 5.03
CA GLN A 63 -6.38 2.01 6.12
C GLN A 63 -5.96 1.34 7.43
N SER A 64 -6.16 0.02 7.56
CA SER A 64 -5.64 -0.76 8.70
C SER A 64 -4.16 -1.09 8.55
N PHE A 65 -3.60 -1.08 7.32
CA PHE A 65 -2.22 -1.48 7.05
C PHE A 65 -1.15 -0.61 7.72
N PRO A 66 -1.29 0.73 7.82
CA PRO A 66 -0.34 1.55 8.57
C PRO A 66 -0.17 1.11 10.03
N ALA A 67 -1.24 0.69 10.71
CA ALA A 67 -1.14 0.21 12.09
C ALA A 67 -0.33 -1.10 12.18
N ILE A 68 -0.50 -1.99 11.21
CA ILE A 68 0.21 -3.27 11.15
C ILE A 68 1.68 -3.04 10.79
N GLU A 69 1.93 -2.12 9.86
CA GLU A 69 3.25 -1.67 9.49
C GLU A 69 4.00 -1.05 10.68
N THR A 70 3.34 -0.26 11.52
CA THR A 70 4.00 0.27 12.74
C THR A 70 4.48 -0.84 13.66
N THR A 71 3.73 -1.95 13.78
CA THR A 71 4.17 -3.12 14.55
C THR A 71 5.36 -3.81 13.91
N LEU A 72 5.35 -3.99 12.58
CA LEU A 72 6.48 -4.58 11.84
C LEU A 72 7.76 -3.76 11.99
N LEU A 73 7.65 -2.43 11.90
CA LEU A 73 8.78 -1.51 12.04
C LEU A 73 9.25 -1.36 13.49
N ALA A 74 8.35 -1.43 14.47
CA ALA A 74 8.70 -1.42 15.88
C ALA A 74 9.53 -2.65 16.28
N ASP A 75 9.34 -3.78 15.60
CA ASP A 75 10.08 -5.02 15.80
C ASP A 75 11.00 -5.35 14.60
N VAL A 76 11.62 -4.32 14.02
CA VAL A 76 12.51 -4.45 12.85
C VAL A 76 13.66 -5.45 13.06
N ALA A 77 14.10 -5.65 14.31
CA ALA A 77 15.13 -6.62 14.65
C ALA A 77 14.70 -8.07 14.37
N ARG A 78 13.40 -8.37 14.51
CA ARG A 78 12.83 -9.69 14.22
C ARG A 78 12.28 -9.79 12.80
N THR A 79 11.62 -8.74 12.32
CA THR A 79 10.88 -8.76 11.05
C THR A 79 11.73 -8.35 9.84
N GLY A 80 12.85 -7.65 10.07
CA GLY A 80 13.69 -7.05 9.03
C GLY A 80 13.11 -5.79 8.38
N GLY A 81 11.87 -5.41 8.71
CA GLY A 81 11.19 -4.22 8.20
C GLY A 81 9.79 -4.50 7.65
N SER A 82 9.21 -3.49 7.01
CA SER A 82 7.87 -3.55 6.42
C SER A 82 7.95 -3.99 4.95
N PHE A 83 7.35 -5.13 4.62
CA PHE A 83 7.11 -5.54 3.23
C PHE A 83 5.81 -4.96 2.66
N ILE A 84 4.91 -4.48 3.54
CA ILE A 84 3.62 -3.90 3.15
C ILE A 84 3.85 -2.61 2.35
N PHE A 85 4.78 -1.78 2.78
CA PHE A 85 5.06 -0.50 2.13
C PHE A 85 5.63 -0.63 0.71
N PRO A 86 6.60 -1.52 0.44
CA PRO A 86 7.01 -1.85 -0.91
C PRO A 86 5.82 -2.27 -1.78
N VAL A 87 4.98 -3.19 -1.33
CA VAL A 87 3.81 -3.67 -2.09
C VAL A 87 2.80 -2.55 -2.35
N ALA A 88 2.51 -1.73 -1.34
CA ALA A 88 1.65 -0.56 -1.49
C ALA A 88 2.21 0.42 -2.53
N SER A 89 3.53 0.65 -2.53
CA SER A 89 4.20 1.51 -3.51
C SER A 89 4.10 0.91 -4.92
N MET A 90 4.35 -0.39 -5.09
CA MET A 90 4.20 -1.09 -6.38
C MET A 90 2.78 -0.96 -6.92
N ALA A 91 1.77 -1.19 -6.08
CA ALA A 91 0.37 -1.09 -6.47
C ALA A 91 -0.04 0.33 -6.86
N ASN A 92 0.44 1.32 -6.12
CA ASN A 92 0.12 2.72 -6.38
C ASN A 92 0.72 3.22 -7.69
N VAL A 93 1.99 2.89 -7.93
CA VAL A 93 2.69 3.21 -9.18
C VAL A 93 2.05 2.47 -10.35
N ALA A 94 1.72 1.18 -10.21
CA ALA A 94 1.07 0.42 -11.28
C ALA A 94 -0.30 1.01 -11.67
N GLN A 95 -1.14 1.39 -10.70
CA GLN A 95 -2.43 2.03 -10.99
C GLN A 95 -2.27 3.44 -11.59
N GLY A 96 -1.29 4.20 -11.12
CA GLY A 96 -0.96 5.50 -11.70
C GLY A 96 -0.46 5.38 -13.15
N ALA A 97 0.38 4.39 -13.43
CA ALA A 97 0.91 4.12 -14.77
C ALA A 97 -0.21 3.67 -15.72
N ALA A 98 -1.13 2.83 -15.25
CA ALA A 98 -2.32 2.45 -16.01
C ALA A 98 -3.21 3.66 -16.34
N ALA A 99 -3.38 4.60 -15.41
CA ALA A 99 -4.11 5.85 -15.68
C ALA A 99 -3.36 6.75 -16.68
N LEU A 100 -2.03 6.89 -16.55
CA LEU A 100 -1.22 7.63 -17.52
C LEU A 100 -1.21 6.98 -18.91
N ALA A 101 -1.29 5.65 -19.01
CA ALA A 101 -1.46 4.97 -20.28
C ALA A 101 -2.79 5.35 -20.95
N ILE A 102 -3.87 5.48 -20.17
CA ILE A 102 -5.16 5.96 -20.71
C ILE A 102 -5.09 7.39 -21.24
N MET A 103 -4.27 8.27 -20.65
CA MET A 103 -4.03 9.61 -21.19
C MET A 103 -3.49 9.56 -22.63
N LEU A 104 -2.65 8.57 -22.95
CA LEU A 104 -2.09 8.39 -24.29
C LEU A 104 -3.09 7.77 -25.26
N LEU A 105 -3.96 6.88 -24.78
CA LEU A 105 -4.92 6.14 -25.60
C LEU A 105 -6.22 6.91 -25.87
N THR A 106 -6.66 7.78 -24.95
CA THR A 106 -7.96 8.45 -25.06
C THR A 106 -7.94 9.68 -25.95
N LYS A 107 -8.93 9.82 -26.82
CA LYS A 107 -9.16 11.01 -27.65
C LYS A 107 -10.04 12.06 -26.95
N ASN A 108 -10.72 11.69 -25.86
CA ASN A 108 -11.61 12.59 -25.13
C ASN A 108 -10.80 13.55 -24.25
N LYS A 109 -10.92 14.86 -24.49
CA LYS A 109 -10.17 15.91 -23.75
C LYS A 109 -10.42 15.87 -22.23
N LYS A 110 -11.65 15.60 -21.79
CA LYS A 110 -12.00 15.52 -20.36
C LYS A 110 -11.38 14.29 -19.70
N GLN A 111 -11.48 13.14 -20.37
CA GLN A 111 -10.89 11.91 -19.87
C GLN A 111 -9.36 11.98 -19.86
N LYS A 112 -8.76 12.61 -20.87
CA LYS A 112 -7.31 12.83 -20.94
C LYS A 112 -6.83 13.66 -19.76
N SER A 113 -7.47 14.81 -19.51
CA SER A 113 -7.14 15.68 -18.38
C SER A 113 -7.27 14.98 -17.02
N LEU A 114 -8.36 14.21 -16.84
CA LEU A 114 -8.56 13.43 -15.62
C LEU A 114 -7.48 12.34 -15.47
N ALA A 115 -7.17 11.61 -16.53
CA ALA A 115 -6.17 10.56 -16.53
C ALA A 115 -4.76 11.09 -16.22
N THR A 116 -4.39 12.26 -16.75
CA THR A 116 -3.11 12.91 -16.44
C THR A 116 -3.02 13.26 -14.96
N THR A 117 -4.00 14.03 -14.46
CA THR A 117 -3.97 14.55 -13.09
C THR A 117 -4.08 13.43 -12.05
N ALA A 118 -4.99 12.47 -12.27
CA ALA A 118 -5.15 11.30 -11.41
C ALA A 118 -3.93 10.38 -11.46
N GLY A 119 -3.34 10.16 -12.65
CA GLY A 119 -2.15 9.33 -12.81
C GLY A 119 -0.92 9.90 -12.10
N VAL A 120 -0.67 11.21 -12.23
CA VAL A 120 0.41 11.89 -11.49
C VAL A 120 0.13 11.88 -9.98
N SER A 121 -1.12 12.07 -9.56
CA SER A 121 -1.49 12.01 -8.14
C SER A 121 -1.21 10.63 -7.54
N ALA A 122 -1.50 9.55 -8.28
CA ALA A 122 -1.21 8.18 -7.89
C ALA A 122 0.30 7.90 -7.75
N MET A 123 1.12 8.47 -8.64
CA MET A 123 2.59 8.41 -8.55
C MET A 123 3.15 9.07 -7.28
N LEU A 124 2.35 9.93 -6.64
CA LEU A 124 2.68 10.68 -5.42
C LEU A 124 1.90 10.20 -4.19
N ARG A 125 1.35 8.97 -4.22
CA ARG A 125 0.58 8.26 -3.16
C ARG A 125 -0.94 8.29 -3.29
N ILE A 126 -1.52 9.33 -3.88
CA ILE A 126 -2.98 9.51 -3.87
C ILE A 126 -3.58 8.77 -5.06
N THR A 127 -4.03 7.54 -4.83
CA THR A 127 -4.41 6.61 -5.91
C THR A 127 -5.91 6.53 -6.16
N GLU A 128 -6.72 6.99 -5.23
CA GLU A 128 -8.18 6.95 -5.30
C GLU A 128 -8.72 7.64 -6.57
N PRO A 129 -8.22 8.81 -7.01
CA PRO A 129 -8.65 9.43 -8.25
C PRO A 129 -8.32 8.59 -9.49
N ALA A 130 -7.20 7.86 -9.48
CA ALA A 130 -6.80 7.01 -10.61
C ALA A 130 -7.65 5.73 -10.65
N ILE A 131 -7.80 5.05 -9.51
CA ILE A 131 -8.56 3.81 -9.39
C ILE A 131 -10.04 4.08 -9.70
N VAL A 132 -10.69 4.96 -8.94
CA VAL A 132 -12.14 5.18 -9.04
C VAL A 132 -12.50 6.13 -10.19
N GLY A 133 -11.66 7.12 -10.46
CA GLY A 133 -11.93 8.12 -11.48
C GLY A 133 -11.72 7.64 -12.91
N VAL A 134 -10.78 6.69 -13.13
CA VAL A 134 -10.33 6.25 -14.46
C VAL A 134 -10.34 4.74 -14.61
N ASN A 135 -9.55 4.02 -13.81
CA ASN A 135 -9.19 2.63 -14.10
C ASN A 135 -10.38 1.67 -13.94
N VAL A 136 -11.13 1.77 -12.84
CA VAL A 136 -12.30 0.91 -12.57
C VAL A 136 -13.43 1.19 -13.58
N LYS A 137 -13.62 2.46 -13.98
CA LYS A 137 -14.64 2.82 -14.98
C LYS A 137 -14.38 2.14 -16.33
N LEU A 138 -13.11 2.01 -16.71
CA LEU A 138 -12.69 1.38 -17.95
C LEU A 138 -12.43 -0.13 -17.81
N LYS A 139 -12.39 -0.65 -16.58
CA LYS A 139 -12.13 -2.05 -16.16
C LYS A 139 -10.78 -2.63 -16.60
N PHE A 140 -10.46 -2.57 -17.88
CA PHE A 140 -9.20 -3.06 -18.44
C PHE A 140 -7.96 -2.43 -17.79
N PRO A 141 -7.85 -1.09 -17.63
CA PRO A 141 -6.67 -0.48 -17.00
C PRO A 141 -6.50 -0.89 -15.54
N PHE A 142 -7.62 -1.12 -14.84
CA PHE A 142 -7.58 -1.60 -13.46
C PHE A 142 -6.97 -3.00 -13.36
N ILE A 143 -7.39 -3.92 -14.24
CA ILE A 143 -6.83 -5.28 -14.30
C ILE A 143 -5.35 -5.26 -14.70
N CYS A 144 -4.97 -4.44 -15.69
CA CYS A 144 -3.57 -4.27 -16.06
C CYS A 144 -2.72 -3.75 -14.88
N GLY A 145 -3.23 -2.76 -14.15
CA GLY A 145 -2.59 -2.24 -12.95
C GLY A 145 -2.45 -3.28 -11.85
N MET A 146 -3.46 -4.13 -11.63
CA MET A 146 -3.38 -5.23 -10.65
C MET A 146 -2.32 -6.25 -11.04
N ILE A 147 -2.29 -6.68 -12.30
CA ILE A 147 -1.32 -7.67 -12.77
C ILE A 147 0.11 -7.10 -12.67
N ALA A 148 0.30 -5.85 -13.09
CA ALA A 148 1.58 -5.16 -12.96
C ALA A 148 2.01 -5.04 -11.48
N ALA A 149 1.09 -4.67 -10.59
CA ALA A 149 1.33 -4.62 -9.15
C ALA A 149 1.73 -5.99 -8.57
N GLY A 150 1.10 -7.06 -9.03
CA GLY A 150 1.43 -8.43 -8.62
C GLY A 150 2.83 -8.85 -9.07
N ILE A 151 3.19 -8.57 -10.33
CA ILE A 151 4.53 -8.86 -10.86
C ILE A 151 5.60 -8.04 -10.13
N ALA A 152 5.38 -6.73 -9.97
CA ALA A 152 6.26 -5.81 -9.27
C ALA A 152 6.48 -6.22 -7.79
N SER A 153 5.42 -6.67 -7.12
CA SER A 153 5.47 -7.16 -5.74
C SER A 153 6.16 -8.52 -5.63
N PHE A 154 5.98 -9.40 -6.62
CA PHE A 154 6.71 -10.66 -6.70
C PHE A 154 8.21 -10.42 -6.87
N VAL A 155 8.62 -9.53 -7.78
CA VAL A 155 10.02 -9.13 -7.98
C VAL A 155 10.60 -8.51 -6.71
N SER A 156 9.84 -7.63 -6.05
CA SER A 156 10.24 -7.06 -4.75
C SER A 156 10.46 -8.14 -3.69
N GLY A 157 9.64 -9.19 -3.70
CA GLY A 157 9.81 -10.35 -2.82
C GLY A 157 11.03 -11.21 -3.14
N LEU A 158 11.38 -11.40 -4.42
CA LEU A 158 12.60 -12.12 -4.84
C LEU A 158 13.87 -11.45 -4.32
N PHE A 159 13.87 -10.11 -4.30
CA PHE A 159 15.00 -9.32 -3.83
C PHE A 159 14.93 -8.96 -2.34
N HIS A 160 13.94 -9.48 -1.61
CA HIS A 160 13.73 -9.20 -0.18
C HIS A 160 13.71 -7.69 0.12
N VAL A 161 12.95 -6.94 -0.70
CA VAL A 161 12.81 -5.49 -0.53
C VAL A 161 11.94 -5.19 0.68
N LEU A 162 12.53 -4.57 1.70
CA LEU A 162 11.86 -4.15 2.93
C LEU A 162 12.03 -2.64 3.14
N ALA A 163 10.99 -2.01 3.69
CA ALA A 163 11.04 -0.65 4.18
C ALA A 163 11.50 -0.60 5.64
N VAL A 164 12.30 0.41 5.97
CA VAL A 164 12.85 0.63 7.32
C VAL A 164 12.17 1.79 8.05
N ALA A 165 11.28 2.51 7.37
CA ALA A 165 10.51 3.60 7.93
C ALA A 165 9.16 3.72 7.21
N MET A 166 8.19 4.36 7.86
CA MET A 166 6.92 4.71 7.22
C MET A 166 7.10 5.92 6.31
N GLY A 167 6.43 5.91 5.17
CA GLY A 167 6.47 7.03 4.22
C GLY A 167 5.24 7.13 3.33
N PRO A 168 5.28 7.96 2.29
CA PRO A 168 4.30 7.95 1.24
C PRO A 168 4.55 6.79 0.27
N ALA A 169 3.66 5.79 0.26
CA ALA A 169 3.72 4.66 -0.66
C ALA A 169 3.55 5.13 -2.12
N SER A 170 4.67 5.35 -2.82
CA SER A 170 4.74 6.08 -4.08
C SER A 170 6.14 5.93 -4.69
N VAL A 171 6.42 6.54 -5.85
CA VAL A 171 7.76 6.47 -6.47
C VAL A 171 8.83 7.08 -5.56
N ILE A 172 8.49 8.18 -4.88
CA ILE A 172 9.38 8.83 -3.90
C ILE A 172 9.54 8.02 -2.59
N GLY A 173 8.74 6.96 -2.43
CA GLY A 173 8.84 6.02 -1.31
C GLY A 173 10.20 5.31 -1.22
N VAL A 174 11.02 5.38 -2.28
CA VAL A 174 12.39 4.85 -2.33
C VAL A 174 13.26 5.28 -1.14
N ILE A 175 13.05 6.49 -0.60
CA ILE A 175 13.85 7.01 0.53
C ILE A 175 13.56 6.30 1.87
N PHE A 176 12.47 5.52 1.93
CA PHE A 176 12.06 4.76 3.11
C PHE A 176 12.43 3.27 3.01
N ILE A 177 12.97 2.85 1.87
CA ILE A 177 13.46 1.50 1.62
C ILE A 177 14.86 1.36 2.22
N ALA A 178 15.20 0.16 2.71
CA ALA A 178 16.55 -0.10 3.19
C ALA A 178 17.59 0.25 2.10
N PRO A 179 18.67 0.98 2.41
CA PRO A 179 19.60 1.49 1.38
C PRO A 179 20.14 0.42 0.43
N ARG A 180 20.33 -0.80 0.92
CA ARG A 180 20.82 -1.95 0.16
C ARG A 180 19.79 -2.47 -0.87
N SER A 181 18.49 -2.32 -0.60
CA SER A 181 17.41 -2.82 -1.46
C SER A 181 16.80 -1.74 -2.36
N ILE A 182 17.26 -0.48 -2.29
CA ILE A 182 16.83 0.62 -3.17
C ILE A 182 16.94 0.26 -4.66
N PRO A 183 18.06 -0.30 -5.17
CA PRO A 183 18.15 -0.66 -6.59
C PRO A 183 17.10 -1.70 -6.99
N SER A 184 16.90 -2.72 -6.15
CA SER A 184 15.90 -3.76 -6.37
C SER A 184 14.47 -3.25 -6.31
N PHE A 185 14.19 -2.29 -5.43
CA PHE A 185 12.91 -1.59 -5.38
C PHE A 185 12.65 -0.81 -6.67
N MET A 186 13.65 -0.12 -7.22
CA MET A 186 13.52 0.57 -8.50
C MET A 186 13.31 -0.38 -9.67
N ILE A 187 13.94 -1.56 -9.67
CA ILE A 187 13.67 -2.62 -10.65
C ILE A 187 12.23 -3.13 -10.53
N GLY A 188 11.68 -3.22 -9.31
CA GLY A 188 10.29 -3.62 -9.12
C GLY A 188 9.28 -2.55 -9.58
N ILE A 189 9.59 -1.27 -9.41
CA ILE A 189 8.68 -0.15 -9.71
C ILE A 189 8.57 0.17 -11.21
N VAL A 190 9.62 -0.12 -11.99
CA VAL A 190 9.73 0.17 -13.44
C VAL A 190 9.14 -0.96 -14.26
#